data_AF-W1XES2-F1
#
_entry.id   AF-W1XES2-F1
#
_cell.length_a   1.000
_cell.length_b   1.000
_cell.length_c   1.000
_cell.angle_alpha   90.00
_cell.angle_beta   90.00
_cell.angle_gamma   90.00
#
_symmetry.space_group_name_H-M   'P 1'
#
loop_
_entity.id
_entity.type
_entity.pdbx_description
1 polymer ?
#
loop_
_entity_poly.entity_id
_entity_poly.type
_entity_poly.pdbx_seq_one_letter_code
_entity_poly.pdbx_strand_id
1 'polypeptide(L)' 'EYNPFHNGHAHQLHTLAQEHPEALRICIMSGSFVQRGEPAIFSKYDRARWAILGGADIVIELPTLYSLGSAQL' A
#
# COMPACT_ATOMS: atom_id res chain seq x y z
N GLU A 1 3.34 1.32 0.70
CA GLU A 1 4.21 1.26 -0.52
C GLU A 1 4.23 -0.11 -1.18
N TYR A 2 4.29 -1.20 -0.40
CA TYR A 2 4.20 -2.59 -0.90
C TYR A 2 5.22 -2.91 -1.99
N ASN A 3 6.51 -2.70 -1.69
CA ASN A 3 7.61 -2.78 -2.64
C ASN A 3 8.60 -3.95 -2.35
N PRO A 4 8.24 -5.23 -2.60
CA PRO A 4 6.94 -5.73 -3.07
C PRO A 4 5.93 -5.98 -1.93
N PHE A 5 4.73 -6.43 -2.27
CA PHE A 5 3.80 -6.97 -1.29
C PHE A 5 4.36 -8.29 -0.70
N HIS A 6 4.28 -8.49 0.62
CA HIS A 6 4.94 -9.61 1.30
C HIS A 6 4.15 -10.02 2.56
N ASN A 7 4.54 -11.10 3.23
CA ASN A 7 3.79 -11.69 4.34
C ASN A 7 3.51 -10.72 5.50
N GLY A 8 4.43 -9.80 5.80
CA GLY A 8 4.16 -8.75 6.80
C GLY A 8 2.98 -7.83 6.43
N HIS A 9 2.82 -7.49 5.15
CA HIS A 9 1.69 -6.69 4.66
C HIS A 9 0.38 -7.49 4.70
N ALA A 10 0.42 -8.77 4.31
CA ALA A 10 -0.72 -9.67 4.40
C ALA A 10 -1.19 -9.84 5.85
N HIS A 11 -0.23 -10.05 6.77
CA HIS A 11 -0.51 -10.12 8.20
C HIS A 11 -1.16 -8.84 8.71
N GLN A 12 -0.62 -7.66 8.35
CA GLN A 12 -1.21 -6.37 8.73
C GLN A 12 -2.69 -6.26 8.30
N LEU A 13 -3.00 -6.55 7.04
CA LEU A 13 -4.39 -6.49 6.54
C LEU A 13 -5.29 -7.54 7.20
N HIS A 14 -4.76 -8.74 7.47
CA HIS A 14 -5.48 -9.78 8.18
C HIS A 14 -5.82 -9.38 9.62
N THR A 15 -4.84 -8.86 10.36
CA THR A 15 -5.05 -8.38 11.73
C THR A 15 -6.09 -7.26 11.76
N LEU A 16 -6.01 -6.29 10.86
CA LEU A 16 -7.00 -5.21 10.76
C LEU A 16 -8.41 -5.75 10.47
N ALA A 17 -8.53 -6.77 9.62
CA ALA A 17 -9.82 -7.40 9.32
C ALA A 17 -10.39 -8.15 10.54
N GLN A 18 -9.55 -8.69 11.41
CA GLN A 18 -9.98 -9.36 12.65
C GLN A 18 -10.38 -8.36 13.74
N GLU A 19 -9.61 -7.29 13.91
CA GLU A 19 -9.85 -6.27 14.94
C GLU A 19 -11.03 -5.35 14.59
N HIS A 20 -11.25 -5.11 13.30
CA HIS A 20 -12.24 -4.18 12.78
C HIS A 20 -13.02 -4.80 11.60
N PRO A 21 -13.85 -5.82 11.83
CA PRO A 21 -14.51 -6.58 10.76
C PRO A 21 -15.44 -5.75 9.87
N GLU A 22 -16.03 -4.68 10.41
CA GLU A 22 -16.94 -3.79 9.70
C GLU A 22 -16.23 -2.58 9.06
N ALA A 23 -14.92 -2.44 9.24
CA ALA A 23 -14.17 -1.30 8.75
C ALA A 23 -13.74 -1.48 7.29
N LEU A 24 -13.89 -0.42 6.50
CA LEU A 24 -13.35 -0.36 5.15
C LEU A 24 -11.82 -0.15 5.20
N ARG A 25 -11.06 -1.04 4.57
CA ARG A 25 -9.59 -1.00 4.55
C ARG A 25 -9.11 -0.33 3.28
N ILE A 26 -8.84 0.97 3.38
CA ILE A 26 -8.33 1.79 2.27
C ILE A 26 -6.80 1.88 2.36
N CYS A 27 -6.11 1.39 1.33
CA CYS A 27 -4.67 1.53 1.18
C CYS A 27 -4.34 2.77 0.32
N ILE A 28 -3.69 3.75 0.92
CA ILE A 28 -3.04 4.83 0.17
C ILE A 28 -1.61 4.38 -0.16
N MET A 29 -1.30 4.20 -1.44
CA MET A 29 -0.08 3.53 -1.90
C MET A 29 0.73 4.41 -2.85
N SER A 30 2.02 4.56 -2.59
CA SER A 30 2.97 5.18 -3.52
C SER A 30 2.83 4.61 -4.94
N GLY A 31 2.82 5.50 -5.93
CA GLY A 31 2.79 5.18 -7.36
C GLY A 31 4.11 4.57 -7.84
N SER A 32 4.59 4.95 -9.03
CA SER A 32 5.79 4.36 -9.64
C SER A 32 7.09 4.59 -8.86
N PHE A 33 7.12 5.55 -7.93
CA PHE A 33 8.27 5.86 -7.08
C PHE A 33 7.87 5.83 -5.61
N VAL A 34 8.76 5.29 -4.77
CA VAL A 34 8.58 5.13 -3.32
C VAL A 34 9.34 6.19 -2.52
N GLN A 35 9.01 6.32 -1.24
CA GLN A 35 9.48 7.39 -0.35
C GLN A 35 11.01 7.44 -0.18
N ARG A 36 11.69 6.32 -0.42
CA ARG A 36 13.16 6.27 -0.44
C ARG A 36 13.79 6.88 -1.71
N GLY A 37 12.99 7.43 -2.62
CA GLY A 37 13.46 7.99 -3.90
C GLY A 37 13.74 6.93 -4.97
N GLU A 38 13.33 5.69 -4.74
CA GLU A 38 13.59 4.56 -5.63
C GLU A 38 12.37 4.31 -6.54
N PRO A 39 12.57 3.78 -7.77
CA PRO A 39 11.47 3.20 -8.52
C PRO A 39 10.91 1.98 -7.77
N ALA A 40 9.60 1.77 -7.83
CA ALA A 40 9.01 0.54 -7.33
C ALA A 40 9.48 -0.66 -8.17
N ILE A 41 9.77 -1.79 -7.51
CA ILE A 41 10.24 -3.05 -8.13
C ILE A 41 9.19 -3.60 -9.11
N PHE A 42 7.91 -3.33 -8.84
CA PHE A 42 6.78 -3.74 -9.68
C PHE A 42 5.83 -2.57 -9.96
N SER A 43 5.06 -2.70 -11.05
CA SER A 43 4.10 -1.67 -11.45
C SER A 43 3.11 -1.36 -10.32
N LYS A 44 2.62 -0.12 -10.27
CA LYS A 44 1.59 0.26 -9.28
C LYS A 44 0.31 -0.57 -9.43
N TYR A 45 0.02 -1.07 -10.62
CA TYR A 45 -1.14 -1.93 -10.88
C TYR A 45 -0.97 -3.32 -10.27
N ASP A 46 0.21 -3.94 -10.43
CA ASP A 46 0.49 -5.26 -9.82
C ASP A 46 0.46 -5.17 -8.30
N ARG A 47 1.08 -4.14 -7.73
CA ARG A 47 1.08 -3.92 -6.28
C ARG A 47 -0.31 -3.61 -5.74
N ALA A 48 -1.13 -2.83 -6.46
CA ALA A 48 -2.51 -2.59 -6.09
C ALA A 48 -3.32 -3.88 -6.12
N ARG A 49 -3.16 -4.71 -7.17
CA ARG A 49 -3.78 -6.02 -7.27
C ARG A 49 -3.40 -6.93 -6.09
N TRP A 50 -2.14 -6.95 -5.69
CA TRP A 50 -1.69 -7.73 -4.53
C TRP A 50 -2.27 -7.22 -3.21
N ALA A 51 -2.38 -5.90 -3.04
CA ALA A 51 -3.04 -5.32 -1.88
C ALA A 51 -4.52 -5.74 -1.80
N ILE A 52 -5.27 -5.66 -2.90
CA ILE A 52 -6.67 -6.10 -2.97
C ILE A 52 -6.78 -7.60 -2.64
N LEU A 53 -5.96 -8.44 -3.28
CA LEU A 53 -5.93 -9.89 -2.99
C LEU A 53 -5.50 -10.21 -1.56
N GLY A 54 -4.71 -9.34 -0.93
CA GLY A 54 -4.27 -9.43 0.46
C GLY A 54 -5.29 -8.92 1.47
N GLY A 55 -6.44 -8.40 1.02
CA GLY A 55 -7.52 -7.94 1.88
C GLY A 55 -7.65 -6.42 2.01
N ALA A 56 -7.04 -5.60 1.15
CA ALA A 56 -7.47 -4.21 1.03
C ALA A 56 -8.81 -4.15 0.26
N ASP A 57 -9.70 -3.24 0.65
CA ASP A 57 -10.96 -3.02 -0.09
C ASP A 57 -10.76 -2.02 -1.24
N ILE A 58 -9.94 -1.00 -1.01
CA ILE A 58 -9.65 0.06 -1.98
C ILE A 58 -8.15 0.36 -1.96
N VAL A 59 -7.57 0.60 -3.13
CA VAL A 59 -6.21 1.14 -3.26
C VAL A 59 -6.29 2.48 -4.00
N ILE A 60 -5.77 3.53 -3.38
CA ILE A 60 -5.68 4.87 -3.96
C ILE A 60 -4.20 5.19 -4.13
N GLU A 61 -3.82 5.68 -5.32
CA GLU A 61 -2.47 6.16 -5.54
C GLU A 61 -2.20 7.42 -4.71
N LEU A 62 -1.11 7.40 -3.94
CA LEU A 62 -0.54 8.61 -3.35
C LEU A 62 0.16 9.37 -4.48
N PRO A 63 -0.26 10.61 -4.81
CA PRO A 63 0.37 11.38 -5.88
C PRO A 63 1.88 11.51 -5.66
N THR A 64 2.66 11.43 -6.75
CA THR A 64 4.12 11.41 -6.70
C THR A 64 4.74 12.58 -5.94
N LEU A 65 4.09 13.75 -6.00
CA LEU A 65 4.48 14.93 -5.22
C LEU A 65 4.59 14.64 -3.71
N TYR A 66 3.69 13.79 -3.19
CA TYR A 66 3.67 13.41 -1.78
C TYR A 66 4.46 12.13 -1.52
N SER A 67 4.43 11.16 -2.45
CA SER A 67 5.12 9.89 -2.24
C SER A 67 6.64 10.02 -2.18
N LEU A 68 7.21 11.09 -2.73
CA LEU A 68 8.64 11.43 -2.66
C LEU A 68 8.98 12.44 -1.56
N GLY A 69 7.99 12.90 -0.80
CA GLY A 69 8.21 13.80 0.32
C GLY A 69 8.96 13.11 1.46
N SER A 70 9.82 13.85 2.15
CA SER A 70 10.36 13.41 3.44
C SER A 70 9.23 13.21 4.45
N ALA A 71 9.41 12.30 5.41
CA ALA A 71 8.50 12.23 6.54
C ALA A 71 8.60 13.53 7.34
N GLN A 72 7.49 14.26 7.44
CA GLN A 72 7.36 15.49 8.23
C GLN A 72 6.23 15.28 9.26
N LEU A 73 6.42 15.82 10.46
CA LEU A 73 5.45 15.79 11.56
C LEU A 73 4.31 16.79 11.33
#